data_AF-A0A9D8R7U4-F1
#
_entry.id   AF-A0A9D8R7U4-F1
#
_cell.length_a   1.000
_cell.length_b   1.000
_cell.length_c   1.000
_cell.angle_alpha   90.00
_cell.angle_beta   90.00
_cell.angle_gamma   90.00
#
_symmetry.space_group_name_H-M   'P 1'
#
loop_
_entity.id
_entity.type
_entity.pdbx_description
1 polymer ?
#
loop_
_entity_poly.entity_id
_entity_poly.type
_entity_poly.pdbx_seq_one_letter_code
_entity_poly.pdbx_strand_id
1 'polypeptide(L)'
;MEEKPRLIDSFLFRAALIFVLLLPVLLRRDLTPTNEMKYLEIADEALRDGHFWCLFHNGEMYADKPPLYIWIVMLFRRLLGCHCAFLLELFSLVPAIVTLWVLERWCSEELSSRWRAAASLSLMTCAWFLGSAIVLRMDMLMTMFITLSLWTFWKMYTGRATPADRWLFPLYVFLAIFSKGPVGIMIPLLCIPVFLLFERRFRFMGTVWGWRSWLLLAALCGIWWFFVWREGGSEYLNNLLFHQTAGRAVNAFHHKEPVYYYCYTVWYAMAPWSLIAIPVAFLPLFKRVEASPMVRFLLAVAASFFVIMSLVSGKIAVYLLPIFGPLCFASCILLQRMEDGGSRTAVILRRIMLWGSLLILAAAFVIGLFFPGWLNSLL
;
A
#
# COMPACT_ATOMS: atom_id res chain seq x y z
N MET A 1 -25.96 -26.97 0.34
CA MET A 1 -26.28 -26.43 -1.00
C MET A 1 -25.18 -25.45 -1.37
N GLU A 2 -24.34 -25.79 -2.35
CA GLU A 2 -23.37 -24.83 -2.89
C GLU A 2 -24.12 -23.67 -3.54
N GLU A 3 -23.98 -22.49 -2.97
CA GLU A 3 -24.54 -21.26 -3.51
C GLU A 3 -23.81 -20.97 -4.83
N LYS A 4 -24.53 -20.85 -5.96
CA LYS A 4 -23.91 -20.55 -7.26
C LYS A 4 -23.05 -19.28 -7.16
N PRO A 5 -21.85 -19.26 -7.76
CA PRO A 5 -20.96 -18.11 -7.70
C PRO A 5 -21.66 -16.88 -8.30
N ARG A 6 -21.71 -15.79 -7.53
CA ARG A 6 -22.34 -14.54 -7.95
C ARG A 6 -21.38 -13.78 -8.85
N LEU A 7 -21.90 -12.91 -9.72
CA LEU A 7 -21.06 -12.06 -10.57
C LEU A 7 -20.09 -11.21 -9.74
N ILE A 8 -20.55 -10.73 -8.57
CA ILE A 8 -19.75 -9.99 -7.60
C ILE A 8 -18.60 -10.78 -6.99
N ASP A 9 -18.58 -12.12 -7.13
CA ASP A 9 -17.51 -12.99 -6.67
C ASP A 9 -16.34 -13.05 -7.68
N SER A 10 -16.55 -12.59 -8.92
CA SER A 10 -15.48 -12.40 -9.91
C SER A 10 -14.64 -11.16 -9.61
N PHE A 11 -13.32 -11.33 -9.53
CA PHE A 11 -12.39 -10.22 -9.35
C PHE A 11 -12.46 -9.20 -10.48
N LEU A 12 -12.49 -9.67 -11.74
CA LEU A 12 -12.53 -8.80 -12.91
C LEU A 12 -13.79 -7.93 -12.91
N PHE A 13 -14.93 -8.51 -12.51
CA PHE A 13 -16.17 -7.75 -12.37
C PHE A 13 -16.05 -6.69 -11.28
N ARG A 14 -15.51 -7.02 -10.09
CA ARG A 14 -15.29 -6.04 -9.02
C ARG A 14 -14.33 -4.94 -9.43
N ALA A 15 -13.24 -5.26 -10.11
CA ALA A 15 -12.28 -4.28 -10.60
C ALA A 15 -12.92 -3.31 -11.61
N ALA A 16 -13.70 -3.84 -12.56
CA ALA A 16 -14.47 -3.02 -13.50
C ALA A 16 -15.51 -2.16 -12.78
N LEU A 17 -16.23 -2.73 -11.81
CA LEU A 17 -17.22 -2.00 -11.01
C LEU A 17 -16.56 -0.86 -10.21
N ILE A 18 -15.44 -1.11 -9.53
CA ILE A 18 -14.68 -0.08 -8.80
C ILE A 18 -14.25 1.03 -9.77
N PHE A 19 -13.70 0.68 -10.93
CA PHE A 19 -13.29 1.65 -11.93
C PHE A 19 -14.46 2.52 -12.40
N VAL A 20 -15.59 1.91 -12.76
CA VAL A 20 -16.79 2.63 -13.21
C VAL A 20 -17.35 3.53 -12.11
N LEU A 21 -17.42 3.06 -10.87
CA LEU A 21 -17.96 3.83 -9.74
C LEU A 21 -17.05 5.00 -9.33
N LEU A 22 -15.74 4.89 -9.54
CA LEU A 22 -14.81 5.99 -9.26
C LEU A 22 -14.59 6.92 -10.46
N LEU A 23 -15.02 6.53 -11.65
CA LEU A 23 -14.80 7.31 -12.88
C LEU A 23 -15.24 8.77 -12.79
N PRO A 24 -16.43 9.13 -12.24
CA PRO A 24 -16.80 10.54 -12.12
C PRO A 24 -15.86 11.34 -11.24
N VAL A 25 -15.37 10.74 -10.15
CA VAL A 25 -14.39 11.38 -9.24
C VAL A 25 -13.09 11.62 -9.99
N LEU A 26 -12.57 10.59 -10.67
CA LEU A 26 -11.29 10.68 -11.39
C LEU A 26 -11.32 11.68 -12.57
N LEU A 27 -12.49 11.92 -13.16
CA LEU A 27 -12.64 12.84 -14.29
C LEU A 27 -12.90 14.29 -13.89
N ARG A 28 -13.50 14.52 -12.72
CA ARG A 28 -14.05 15.84 -12.35
C ARG A 28 -13.39 16.47 -11.13
N ARG A 29 -12.63 15.72 -10.34
CA ARG A 29 -11.98 16.23 -9.14
C ARG A 29 -10.83 17.15 -9.51
N ASP A 30 -10.70 18.24 -8.77
CA ASP A 30 -9.52 19.11 -8.86
C ASP A 30 -8.31 18.49 -8.13
N LEU A 31 -7.12 18.71 -8.69
CA LEU A 31 -5.87 18.36 -8.04
C LEU A 31 -5.63 19.25 -6.82
N THR A 32 -5.15 18.65 -5.74
CA THR A 32 -4.86 19.38 -4.50
C THR A 32 -3.58 20.22 -4.65
N PRO A 33 -3.62 21.53 -4.32
CA PRO A 33 -2.45 22.40 -4.48
C PRO A 33 -1.24 21.94 -3.67
N THR A 34 -1.44 21.56 -2.41
CA THR A 34 -0.37 21.29 -1.44
C THR A 34 0.45 20.05 -1.75
N ASN A 35 -0.10 19.08 -2.47
CA ASN A 35 0.56 17.79 -2.72
C ASN A 35 0.67 17.45 -4.20
N GLU A 36 -0.40 17.56 -4.96
CA GLU A 36 -0.46 17.02 -6.32
C GLU A 36 0.06 18.01 -7.35
N MET A 37 -0.34 19.28 -7.27
CA MET A 37 0.18 20.32 -8.16
C MET A 37 1.69 20.46 -8.02
N LYS A 38 2.21 20.35 -6.79
CA LYS A 38 3.66 20.31 -6.52
C LYS A 38 4.38 19.24 -7.35
N TYR A 39 3.82 18.04 -7.51
CA TYR A 39 4.46 16.99 -8.33
C TYR A 39 4.44 17.32 -9.83
N LEU A 40 3.41 18.02 -10.30
CA LEU A 40 3.34 18.49 -11.69
C LEU A 40 4.41 19.54 -11.97
N GLU A 41 4.57 20.51 -11.06
CA GLU A 41 5.60 21.56 -11.16
C GLU A 41 7.00 20.97 -11.13
N ILE A 42 7.29 20.04 -10.21
CA ILE A 42 8.58 19.33 -10.15
C ILE A 42 8.85 18.59 -11.46
N ALA A 43 7.83 17.95 -12.06
CA ALA A 43 7.99 17.25 -13.32
C ALA A 43 8.26 18.20 -14.49
N ASP A 44 7.58 19.35 -14.54
CA ASP A 44 7.81 20.38 -15.57
C ASP A 44 9.21 21.00 -15.43
N GLU A 45 9.64 21.31 -14.21
CA GLU A 45 10.98 21.82 -13.91
C GLU A 45 12.06 20.80 -14.33
N ALA A 46 11.91 19.53 -13.95
CA ALA A 46 12.81 18.46 -14.35
C ALA A 46 12.92 18.32 -15.88
N LEU A 47 11.78 18.37 -16.60
CA LEU A 47 11.76 18.28 -18.05
C LEU A 47 12.37 19.51 -18.73
N ARG A 48 12.11 20.72 -18.22
CA ARG A 48 12.62 21.97 -18.77
C ARG A 48 14.13 22.07 -18.62
N ASP A 49 14.64 21.71 -17.44
CA ASP A 49 16.03 21.95 -17.06
C ASP A 49 16.92 20.71 -17.35
N GLY A 50 16.30 19.61 -17.82
CA GLY A 50 17.01 18.40 -18.25
C GLY A 50 17.46 17.50 -17.10
N HIS A 51 16.87 17.67 -15.92
CA HIS A 51 17.11 16.84 -14.74
C HIS A 51 16.28 15.56 -14.80
N PHE A 52 16.92 14.41 -14.59
CA PHE A 52 16.24 13.11 -14.64
C PHE A 52 16.31 12.42 -13.28
N TRP A 53 17.47 12.41 -12.63
CA TRP A 53 17.67 11.70 -11.37
C TRP A 53 17.46 12.58 -10.15
N CYS A 54 17.74 13.87 -10.28
CA CYS A 54 17.56 14.87 -9.24
C CYS A 54 16.29 15.68 -9.50
N LEU A 55 15.58 16.00 -8.44
CA LEU A 55 14.33 16.74 -8.49
C LEU A 55 14.54 18.10 -7.84
N PHE A 56 13.96 19.12 -8.44
CA PHE A 56 13.98 20.48 -7.94
C PHE A 56 12.56 21.01 -7.86
N HIS A 57 12.33 21.93 -6.94
CA HIS A 57 11.06 22.61 -6.80
C HIS A 57 11.33 24.08 -6.56
N ASN A 58 10.99 24.92 -7.54
CA ASN A 58 11.27 26.36 -7.54
C ASN A 58 12.77 26.66 -7.37
N GLY A 59 13.64 25.88 -8.01
CA GLY A 59 15.09 26.03 -7.97
C GLY A 59 15.78 25.45 -6.72
N GLU A 60 15.02 24.98 -5.72
CA GLU A 60 15.57 24.33 -4.52
C GLU A 60 15.61 22.80 -4.67
N MET A 61 16.61 22.16 -4.05
CA MET A 61 16.74 20.70 -4.08
C MET A 61 15.55 20.01 -3.42
N TYR A 62 14.82 19.20 -4.20
CA TYR A 62 13.75 18.34 -3.72
C TYR A 62 14.24 16.91 -3.50
N ALA A 63 15.19 16.74 -2.58
CA ALA A 63 15.77 15.44 -2.24
C ALA A 63 14.92 14.59 -1.27
N ASP A 64 13.66 14.94 -1.08
CA ASP A 64 12.73 14.26 -0.15
C ASP A 64 12.39 12.83 -0.56
N LYS A 65 12.38 12.56 -1.87
CA LYS A 65 11.77 11.37 -2.45
C LYS A 65 12.55 10.88 -3.67
N PRO A 66 12.55 9.55 -3.93
CA PRO A 66 13.08 9.01 -5.17
C PRO A 66 12.29 9.48 -6.41
N PRO A 67 12.88 9.41 -7.61
CA PRO A 67 12.31 10.01 -8.80
C PRO A 67 11.26 9.15 -9.51
N LEU A 68 11.09 7.86 -9.19
CA LEU A 68 10.24 6.93 -9.96
C LEU A 68 8.82 7.45 -10.23
N TYR A 69 8.16 7.98 -9.20
CA TYR A 69 6.78 8.45 -9.36
C TYR A 69 6.74 9.71 -10.23
N ILE A 70 7.74 10.59 -10.10
CA ILE A 70 7.86 11.78 -10.95
C ILE A 70 8.23 11.41 -12.38
N TRP A 71 9.02 10.37 -12.62
CA TRP A 71 9.29 9.87 -13.98
C TRP A 71 8.03 9.47 -14.73
N ILE A 72 7.05 8.91 -14.02
CA ILE A 72 5.75 8.60 -14.59
C ILE A 72 5.04 9.90 -15.01
N VAL A 73 5.02 10.91 -14.13
CA VAL A 73 4.44 12.23 -14.46
C VAL A 73 5.14 12.85 -15.67
N MET A 74 6.47 12.85 -15.68
CA MET A 74 7.31 13.35 -16.79
C MET A 74 7.01 12.62 -18.10
N LEU A 75 6.86 11.30 -18.07
CA LEU A 75 6.56 10.48 -19.25
C LEU A 75 5.25 10.92 -19.90
N PHE A 76 4.17 11.03 -19.13
CA PHE A 76 2.88 11.46 -19.68
C PHE A 76 2.89 12.92 -20.11
N ARG A 77 3.56 13.79 -19.34
CA ARG A 77 3.74 15.19 -19.71
C ARG A 77 4.42 15.33 -21.07
N ARG A 78 5.41 14.48 -21.36
CA ARG A 78 6.12 14.43 -22.65
C ARG A 78 5.30 13.82 -23.78
N LEU A 79 4.53 12.77 -23.51
CA LEU A 79 3.70 12.09 -24.52
C LEU A 79 2.47 12.90 -24.93
N LEU A 80 1.84 13.60 -23.98
CA LEU A 80 0.57 14.30 -24.21
C LEU A 80 0.73 15.80 -24.46
N GLY A 81 1.88 16.38 -24.12
CA GLY A 81 2.07 17.83 -24.23
C GLY A 81 1.31 18.66 -23.19
N CYS A 82 0.60 18.02 -22.25
CA CYS A 82 -0.05 18.63 -21.09
C CYS A 82 -0.15 17.63 -19.92
N HIS A 83 -0.48 18.11 -18.72
CA HIS A 83 -0.80 17.24 -17.59
C HIS A 83 -2.26 16.78 -17.69
N CYS A 84 -2.48 15.47 -17.69
CA CYS A 84 -3.81 14.86 -17.67
C CYS A 84 -4.06 14.22 -16.30
N ALA A 85 -4.80 14.91 -15.43
CA ALA A 85 -5.08 14.47 -14.05
C ALA A 85 -5.61 13.03 -14.00
N PHE A 86 -6.63 12.73 -14.82
CA PHE A 86 -7.23 11.40 -14.93
C PHE A 86 -6.19 10.30 -15.16
N LEU A 87 -5.29 10.46 -16.14
CA LEU A 87 -4.28 9.45 -16.46
C LEU A 87 -3.24 9.29 -15.35
N LEU A 88 -2.86 10.40 -14.71
CA LEU A 88 -1.89 10.37 -13.63
C LEU A 88 -2.46 9.71 -12.36
N GLU A 89 -3.75 9.93 -12.06
CA GLU A 89 -4.45 9.26 -10.96
C GLU A 89 -4.58 7.73 -11.16
N LEU A 90 -4.57 7.25 -12.42
CA LEU A 90 -4.49 5.80 -12.68
C LEU A 90 -3.22 5.17 -12.10
N PHE A 91 -2.13 5.94 -11.89
CA PHE A 91 -0.92 5.46 -11.21
C PHE A 91 -1.06 5.38 -9.69
N SER A 92 -2.23 5.68 -9.15
CA SER A 92 -2.63 5.37 -7.79
C SER A 92 -3.75 4.31 -7.76
N LEU A 93 -4.72 4.40 -8.67
CA LEU A 93 -5.82 3.42 -8.75
C LEU A 93 -5.36 2.04 -9.24
N VAL A 94 -4.51 1.97 -10.27
CA VAL A 94 -4.03 0.67 -10.79
C VAL A 94 -3.21 -0.06 -9.73
N PRO A 95 -2.24 0.56 -9.02
CA PRO A 95 -1.57 -0.10 -7.91
C PRO A 95 -2.50 -0.53 -6.78
N ALA A 96 -3.58 0.21 -6.50
CA ALA A 96 -4.61 -0.22 -5.55
C ALA A 96 -5.31 -1.51 -6.03
N ILE A 97 -5.77 -1.56 -7.29
CA ILE A 97 -6.43 -2.73 -7.88
C ILE A 97 -5.47 -3.94 -7.92
N VAL A 98 -4.20 -3.74 -8.29
CA VAL A 98 -3.19 -4.80 -8.25
C VAL A 98 -2.98 -5.30 -6.83
N THR A 99 -2.94 -4.41 -5.84
CA THR A 99 -2.86 -4.80 -4.42
C THR A 99 -4.04 -5.67 -4.00
N LEU A 100 -5.27 -5.33 -4.39
CA LEU A 100 -6.46 -6.16 -4.15
C LEU A 100 -6.30 -7.54 -4.81
N TRP A 101 -5.87 -7.58 -6.07
CA TRP A 101 -5.67 -8.82 -6.82
C TRP A 101 -4.65 -9.73 -6.14
N VAL A 102 -3.48 -9.18 -5.76
CA VAL A 102 -2.42 -9.94 -5.10
C VAL A 102 -2.91 -10.52 -3.79
N LEU A 103 -3.57 -9.74 -2.94
CA LEU A 103 -4.08 -10.22 -1.65
C LEU A 103 -5.14 -11.31 -1.81
N GLU A 104 -6.04 -11.18 -2.80
CA GLU A 104 -7.01 -12.23 -3.11
C GLU A 104 -6.37 -13.52 -3.60
N ARG A 105 -5.33 -13.43 -4.45
CA ARG A 105 -4.59 -14.61 -4.92
C ARG A 105 -3.81 -15.25 -3.79
N TRP A 106 -3.15 -14.42 -2.98
CA TRP A 106 -2.41 -14.85 -1.81
C TRP A 106 -3.32 -15.62 -0.84
N CYS A 107 -4.51 -15.10 -0.53
CA CYS A 107 -5.42 -15.70 0.44
C CYS A 107 -6.42 -16.70 -0.18
N SER A 108 -6.29 -17.04 -1.46
CA SER A 108 -7.32 -17.81 -2.20
C SER A 108 -7.57 -19.22 -1.70
N GLU A 109 -6.60 -19.84 -1.03
CA GLU A 109 -6.74 -21.18 -0.47
C GLU A 109 -7.46 -21.21 0.88
N GLU A 110 -7.42 -20.10 1.62
CA GLU A 110 -8.10 -19.98 2.91
C GLU A 110 -9.42 -19.19 2.80
N LEU A 111 -9.64 -18.47 1.70
CA LEU A 111 -10.84 -17.68 1.45
C LEU A 111 -11.65 -18.19 0.26
N SER A 112 -12.90 -18.53 0.54
CA SER A 112 -13.95 -18.69 -0.48
C SER A 112 -14.13 -17.41 -1.30
N SER A 113 -14.69 -17.54 -2.51
CA SER A 113 -14.87 -16.42 -3.45
C SER A 113 -15.69 -15.26 -2.84
N ARG A 114 -16.76 -15.59 -2.09
CA ARG A 114 -17.63 -14.62 -1.40
C ARG A 114 -16.92 -13.84 -0.29
N TRP A 115 -15.97 -14.45 0.41
CA TRP A 115 -15.20 -13.79 1.46
C TRP A 115 -14.01 -13.00 0.88
N ARG A 116 -13.44 -13.44 -0.25
CA ARG A 116 -12.50 -12.63 -1.03
C ARG A 116 -13.15 -11.33 -1.51
N ALA A 117 -14.38 -11.41 -2.01
CA ALA A 117 -15.15 -10.23 -2.41
C ALA A 117 -15.39 -9.26 -1.23
N ALA A 118 -15.76 -9.76 -0.05
CA ALA A 118 -15.93 -8.94 1.14
C ALA A 118 -14.59 -8.30 1.58
N ALA A 119 -13.50 -9.07 1.61
CA ALA A 119 -12.18 -8.58 2.01
C ALA A 119 -11.66 -7.48 1.08
N SER A 120 -11.73 -7.67 -0.24
CA SER A 120 -11.21 -6.69 -1.21
C SER A 120 -12.06 -5.44 -1.30
N LEU A 121 -13.39 -5.54 -1.24
CA LEU A 121 -14.27 -4.37 -1.23
C LEU A 121 -14.14 -3.57 0.07
N SER A 122 -14.02 -4.24 1.22
CA SER A 122 -13.76 -3.54 2.48
C SER A 122 -12.40 -2.85 2.48
N LEU A 123 -11.34 -3.51 1.99
CA LEU A 123 -10.04 -2.85 1.83
C LEU A 123 -10.13 -1.63 0.91
N MET A 124 -10.75 -1.76 -0.27
CA MET A 124 -10.90 -0.68 -1.23
C MET A 124 -11.63 0.54 -0.62
N THR A 125 -12.56 0.29 0.30
CA THR A 125 -13.41 1.31 0.92
C THR A 125 -12.98 1.70 2.33
N CYS A 126 -11.80 1.27 2.80
CA CYS A 126 -11.14 1.92 3.93
C CYS A 126 -10.82 3.37 3.54
N ALA A 127 -11.19 4.33 4.39
CA ALA A 127 -11.10 5.78 4.08
C ALA A 127 -9.78 6.20 3.44
N TRP A 128 -8.63 5.85 4.03
CA TRP A 128 -7.32 6.24 3.50
C TRP A 128 -6.85 5.38 2.33
N PHE A 129 -7.36 4.15 2.17
CA PHE A 129 -7.08 3.34 0.99
C PHE A 129 -7.79 3.90 -0.23
N LEU A 130 -9.09 4.19 -0.09
CA LEU A 130 -9.90 4.81 -1.13
C LEU A 130 -9.33 6.18 -1.51
N GLY A 131 -9.10 7.05 -0.53
CA GLY A 131 -8.54 8.38 -0.75
C GLY A 131 -7.17 8.33 -1.44
N SER A 132 -6.28 7.42 -1.03
CA SER A 132 -4.97 7.27 -1.68
C SER A 132 -5.04 6.63 -3.06
N ALA A 133 -6.14 5.97 -3.43
CA ALA A 133 -6.34 5.38 -4.75
C ALA A 133 -6.87 6.38 -5.80
N ILE A 134 -7.47 7.49 -5.37
CA ILE A 134 -8.07 8.52 -6.25
C ILE A 134 -7.31 9.86 -6.25
N VAL A 135 -6.16 9.92 -5.58
CA VAL A 135 -5.29 11.10 -5.49
C VAL A 135 -3.89 10.68 -5.97
N LEU A 136 -3.21 11.58 -6.67
CA LEU A 136 -1.87 11.42 -7.22
C LEU A 136 -0.83 11.28 -6.09
N ARG A 137 -0.65 10.03 -5.64
CA ARG A 137 0.20 9.66 -4.52
C ARG A 137 1.00 8.39 -4.80
N MET A 138 2.30 8.48 -4.59
CA MET A 138 3.23 7.34 -4.66
C MET A 138 3.05 6.30 -3.55
N ASP A 139 2.31 6.64 -2.48
CA ASP A 139 1.99 5.72 -1.38
C ASP A 139 1.40 4.41 -1.88
N MET A 140 0.49 4.48 -2.86
CA MET A 140 -0.21 3.30 -3.35
C MET A 140 0.69 2.43 -4.22
N LEU A 141 1.59 3.05 -4.99
CA LEU A 141 2.63 2.35 -5.76
C LEU A 141 3.61 1.61 -4.84
N MET A 142 4.06 2.27 -3.77
CA MET A 142 4.90 1.65 -2.74
C MET A 142 4.16 0.48 -2.07
N THR A 143 2.91 0.67 -1.65
CA THR A 143 2.11 -0.40 -1.03
C THR A 143 1.96 -1.61 -1.93
N MET A 144 1.70 -1.42 -3.23
CA MET A 144 1.65 -2.51 -4.21
C MET A 144 2.94 -3.32 -4.25
N PHE A 145 4.10 -2.66 -4.34
CA PHE A 145 5.40 -3.35 -4.36
C PHE A 145 5.71 -4.06 -3.04
N ILE A 146 5.35 -3.47 -1.91
CA ILE A 146 5.45 -4.13 -0.60
C ILE A 146 4.59 -5.40 -0.60
N THR A 147 3.33 -5.32 -1.00
CA THR A 147 2.42 -6.47 -1.04
C THR A 147 2.94 -7.57 -1.98
N LEU A 148 3.45 -7.22 -3.17
CA LEU A 148 4.10 -8.15 -4.09
C LEU A 148 5.33 -8.83 -3.47
N SER A 149 6.17 -8.08 -2.75
CA SER A 149 7.34 -8.65 -2.07
C SER A 149 6.93 -9.64 -0.96
N LEU A 150 5.93 -9.30 -0.14
CA LEU A 150 5.44 -10.16 0.95
C LEU A 150 4.76 -11.42 0.40
N TRP A 151 4.00 -11.30 -0.69
CA TRP A 151 3.41 -12.46 -1.36
C TRP A 151 4.49 -13.36 -1.98
N THR A 152 5.53 -12.76 -2.57
CA THR A 152 6.67 -13.51 -3.13
C THR A 152 7.41 -14.28 -2.03
N PHE A 153 7.66 -13.63 -0.88
CA PHE A 153 8.16 -14.31 0.31
C PHE A 153 7.24 -15.47 0.73
N TRP A 154 5.92 -15.26 0.76
CA TRP A 154 4.97 -16.31 1.13
C TRP A 154 5.04 -17.53 0.20
N LYS A 155 5.16 -17.31 -1.12
CA LYS A 155 5.39 -18.39 -2.10
C LYS A 155 6.69 -19.14 -1.80
N MET A 156 7.77 -18.44 -1.45
CA MET A 156 9.04 -19.08 -1.05
C MET A 156 8.86 -19.92 0.22
N TYR A 157 8.22 -19.35 1.25
CA TYR A 157 8.00 -20.00 2.53
C TYR A 157 7.14 -21.28 2.42
N THR A 158 6.13 -21.27 1.55
CA THR A 158 5.22 -22.40 1.32
C THR A 158 5.73 -23.41 0.28
N GLY A 159 6.92 -23.20 -0.30
CA GLY A 159 7.49 -24.09 -1.32
C GLY A 159 6.83 -23.98 -2.70
N ARG A 160 6.05 -22.92 -2.96
CA ARG A 160 5.36 -22.64 -4.23
C ARG A 160 6.08 -21.63 -5.11
N ALA A 161 7.26 -21.18 -4.69
CA ALA A 161 8.05 -20.23 -5.44
C ALA A 161 8.62 -20.86 -6.72
N THR A 162 8.56 -20.08 -7.79
CA THR A 162 9.30 -20.33 -9.02
C THR A 162 10.76 -19.87 -8.85
N PRO A 163 11.70 -20.30 -9.71
CA PRO A 163 13.08 -19.78 -9.68
C PRO A 163 13.16 -18.25 -9.82
N ALA A 164 12.23 -17.64 -10.56
CA ALA A 164 12.16 -16.20 -10.75
C ALA A 164 11.86 -15.43 -9.44
N ASP A 165 11.12 -16.04 -8.52
CA ASP A 165 10.72 -15.40 -7.26
C ASP A 165 11.91 -14.99 -6.37
N ARG A 166 13.05 -15.67 -6.53
CA ARG A 166 14.31 -15.33 -5.84
C ARG A 166 14.89 -13.98 -6.29
N TRP A 167 14.54 -13.52 -7.49
CA TRP A 167 14.94 -12.23 -8.05
C TRP A 167 13.81 -11.20 -7.99
N LEU A 168 12.55 -11.65 -8.12
CA LEU A 168 11.38 -10.78 -7.97
C LEU A 168 11.24 -10.24 -6.55
N PHE A 169 11.54 -11.03 -5.52
CA PHE A 169 11.49 -10.56 -4.12
C PHE A 169 12.36 -9.30 -3.90
N PRO A 170 13.68 -9.33 -4.11
CA PRO A 170 14.52 -8.14 -3.93
C PRO A 170 14.21 -7.03 -4.94
N LEU A 171 13.74 -7.35 -6.15
CA LEU A 171 13.29 -6.35 -7.13
C LEU A 171 12.07 -5.57 -6.63
N TYR A 172 11.05 -6.24 -6.09
CA TYR A 172 9.89 -5.57 -5.52
C TYR A 172 10.25 -4.76 -4.28
N VAL A 173 11.17 -5.25 -3.45
CA VAL A 173 11.72 -4.45 -2.33
C VAL A 173 12.40 -3.19 -2.87
N PHE A 174 13.26 -3.30 -3.89
CA PHE A 174 13.89 -2.14 -4.52
C PHE A 174 12.86 -1.16 -5.07
N LEU A 175 11.86 -1.64 -5.82
CA LEU A 175 10.83 -0.79 -6.40
C LEU A 175 9.98 -0.09 -5.32
N ALA A 176 9.74 -0.74 -4.17
CA ALA A 176 9.12 -0.08 -3.02
C ALA A 176 10.01 1.04 -2.46
N ILE A 177 11.32 0.80 -2.30
CA ILE A 177 12.29 1.83 -1.90
C ILE A 177 12.28 2.97 -2.91
N PHE A 178 12.38 2.64 -4.20
CA PHE A 178 12.50 3.57 -5.30
C PHE A 178 11.19 4.30 -5.63
N SER A 179 10.06 3.91 -5.05
CA SER A 179 8.79 4.63 -5.20
C SER A 179 8.67 5.81 -4.24
N LYS A 180 9.11 5.65 -2.99
CA LYS A 180 8.86 6.63 -1.92
C LYS A 180 10.00 6.78 -0.92
N GLY A 181 10.80 5.76 -0.72
CA GLY A 181 11.96 5.77 0.17
C GLY A 181 12.01 4.55 1.11
N PRO A 182 12.78 4.63 2.21
CA PRO A 182 13.20 3.49 3.02
C PRO A 182 12.05 2.73 3.69
N VAL A 183 10.88 3.34 3.85
CA VAL A 183 9.66 2.66 4.36
C VAL A 183 9.34 1.41 3.52
N GLY A 184 9.67 1.42 2.22
CA GLY A 184 9.49 0.30 1.31
C GLY A 184 10.22 -0.98 1.74
N ILE A 185 11.46 -0.87 2.23
CA ILE A 185 12.22 -2.04 2.73
C ILE A 185 11.91 -2.35 4.19
N MET A 186 11.54 -1.35 5.00
CA MET A 186 11.25 -1.54 6.41
C MET A 186 10.21 -2.64 6.64
N ILE A 187 9.12 -2.65 5.87
CA ILE A 187 8.06 -3.65 6.06
C ILE A 187 8.57 -5.08 5.85
N PRO A 188 9.07 -5.48 4.67
CA PRO A 188 9.57 -6.83 4.47
C PRO A 188 10.71 -7.19 5.44
N LEU A 189 11.60 -6.24 5.74
CA LEU A 189 12.76 -6.47 6.61
C LEU A 189 12.36 -6.69 8.08
N LEU A 190 11.26 -6.11 8.54
CA LEU A 190 10.80 -6.23 9.94
C LEU A 190 9.80 -7.37 10.11
N CYS A 191 8.84 -7.50 9.18
CA CYS A 191 7.73 -8.44 9.33
C CYS A 191 8.15 -9.90 9.09
N ILE A 192 9.06 -10.14 8.15
CA ILE A 192 9.52 -11.50 7.81
C ILE A 192 10.28 -12.14 8.99
N PRO A 193 11.29 -11.49 9.61
CA PRO A 193 11.94 -12.05 10.79
C PRO A 193 10.98 -12.33 11.94
N VAL A 194 10.07 -11.40 12.24
CA VAL A 194 9.06 -11.56 13.29
C VAL A 194 8.22 -12.80 13.04
N PHE A 195 7.70 -12.96 11.83
CA PHE A 195 6.94 -14.15 11.44
C PHE A 195 7.78 -15.44 11.52
N LEU A 196 9.00 -15.46 11.00
CA LEU A 196 9.87 -16.64 11.03
C LEU A 196 10.30 -17.03 12.45
N LEU A 197 10.44 -16.07 13.37
CA LEU A 197 10.66 -16.33 14.79
C LEU A 197 9.43 -17.01 15.41
N PHE A 198 8.23 -16.50 15.15
CA PHE A 198 6.98 -17.13 15.61
C PHE A 198 6.81 -18.55 15.06
N GLU A 199 7.16 -18.79 13.78
CA GLU A 199 7.12 -20.12 13.17
C GLU A 199 8.31 -21.01 13.53
N ARG A 200 9.26 -20.54 14.35
CA ARG A 200 10.50 -21.25 14.70
C ARG A 200 11.32 -21.70 13.49
N ARG A 201 11.26 -20.96 12.39
CA ARG A 201 11.92 -21.23 11.11
C ARG A 201 12.92 -20.14 10.71
N PHE A 202 13.59 -19.53 11.69
CA PHE A 202 14.49 -18.39 11.47
C PHE A 202 15.63 -18.66 10.47
N ARG A 203 16.11 -19.91 10.35
CA ARG A 203 17.10 -20.30 9.34
C ARG A 203 16.67 -19.99 7.90
N PHE A 204 15.37 -19.92 7.64
CA PHE A 204 14.81 -19.55 6.33
C PHE A 204 15.13 -18.10 5.93
N MET A 205 15.56 -17.26 6.87
CA MET A 205 16.01 -15.90 6.61
C MET A 205 17.14 -15.86 5.58
N GLY A 206 18.08 -16.83 5.61
CA GLY A 206 19.18 -16.90 4.64
C GLY A 206 18.73 -17.24 3.20
N THR A 207 17.56 -17.86 3.04
CA THR A 207 16.96 -18.13 1.73
C THR A 207 16.33 -16.88 1.12
N VAL A 208 15.71 -16.05 1.97
CA VAL A 208 14.94 -14.86 1.56
C VAL A 208 15.87 -13.65 1.45
N TRP A 209 16.67 -13.41 2.48
CA TRP A 209 17.65 -12.34 2.60
C TRP A 209 19.07 -12.88 2.47
N GLY A 210 19.27 -13.76 1.49
CA GLY A 210 20.59 -14.28 1.12
C GLY A 210 21.39 -13.31 0.26
N TRP A 211 22.60 -13.73 -0.12
CA TRP A 211 23.53 -12.90 -0.90
C TRP A 211 22.93 -12.37 -2.21
N ARG A 212 22.06 -13.13 -2.88
CA ARG A 212 21.40 -12.71 -4.14
C ARG A 212 20.50 -11.49 -3.93
N SER A 213 19.72 -11.49 -2.85
CA SER A 213 18.81 -10.40 -2.51
C SER A 213 19.57 -9.13 -2.20
N TRP A 214 20.62 -9.24 -1.38
CA TRP A 214 21.47 -8.11 -1.04
C TRP A 214 22.29 -7.60 -2.23
N LEU A 215 22.81 -8.49 -3.07
CA LEU A 215 23.55 -8.10 -4.26
C LEU A 215 22.67 -7.35 -5.26
N LEU A 216 21.46 -7.83 -5.53
CA LEU A 216 20.54 -7.13 -6.43
C LEU A 216 20.12 -5.78 -5.86
N LEU A 217 19.77 -5.72 -4.57
CA LEU A 217 19.42 -4.45 -3.91
C LEU A 217 20.57 -3.45 -3.96
N ALA A 218 21.79 -3.89 -3.62
CA ALA A 218 22.98 -3.06 -3.66
C ALA A 218 23.30 -2.58 -5.08
N ALA A 219 23.15 -3.44 -6.09
CA ALA A 219 23.37 -3.06 -7.48
C ALA A 219 22.36 -2.00 -7.95
N LEU A 220 21.05 -2.22 -7.72
CA LEU A 220 20.00 -1.30 -8.17
C LEU A 220 20.05 0.04 -7.41
N CYS A 221 20.22 0.01 -6.08
CA CYS A 221 20.43 1.23 -5.30
C CYS A 221 21.72 1.94 -5.69
N GLY A 222 22.81 1.19 -5.91
CA GLY A 222 24.10 1.74 -6.33
C GLY A 222 24.02 2.45 -7.69
N ILE A 223 23.32 1.86 -8.66
CA ILE A 223 23.06 2.50 -9.96
C ILE A 223 22.29 3.80 -9.77
N TRP A 224 21.19 3.76 -9.00
CA TRP A 224 20.38 4.95 -8.73
C TRP A 224 21.21 6.06 -8.05
N TRP A 225 21.92 5.72 -6.97
CA TRP A 225 22.72 6.69 -6.21
C TRP A 225 23.89 7.25 -7.02
N PHE A 226 24.50 6.42 -7.88
CA PHE A 226 25.56 6.88 -8.79
C PHE A 226 25.04 7.95 -9.74
N PHE A 227 23.88 7.75 -10.35
CA PHE A 227 23.32 8.74 -11.27
C PHE A 227 22.81 10.00 -10.56
N VAL A 228 22.24 9.86 -9.36
CA VAL A 228 21.91 11.02 -8.51
C VAL A 228 23.17 11.82 -8.18
N TRP A 229 24.26 11.17 -7.79
CA TRP A 229 25.53 11.83 -7.51
C TRP A 229 26.12 12.51 -8.74
N ARG A 230 26.03 11.87 -9.92
CA ARG A 230 26.48 12.45 -11.19
C ARG A 230 25.71 13.71 -11.57
N GLU A 231 24.42 13.78 -11.26
CA GLU A 231 23.55 14.88 -11.67
C GLU A 231 23.46 16.01 -10.62
N GLY A 232 23.30 15.68 -9.32
CA GLY A 232 23.12 16.65 -8.24
C GLY A 232 24.30 16.78 -7.27
N GLY A 233 25.37 16.00 -7.48
CA GLY A 233 26.56 16.03 -6.63
C GLY A 233 26.36 15.37 -5.26
N SER A 234 27.40 15.47 -4.42
CA SER A 234 27.45 14.85 -3.09
C SER A 234 26.45 15.47 -2.11
N GLU A 235 26.13 16.75 -2.26
CA GLU A 235 25.17 17.45 -1.40
C GLU A 235 23.76 16.88 -1.57
N TYR A 236 23.29 16.76 -2.83
CA TYR A 236 21.99 16.18 -3.12
C TYR A 236 21.89 14.74 -2.62
N LEU A 237 22.91 13.92 -2.90
CA LEU A 237 22.94 12.53 -2.44
C LEU A 237 22.90 12.43 -0.91
N ASN A 238 23.64 13.29 -0.20
CA ASN A 238 23.61 13.32 1.26
C ASN A 238 22.23 13.72 1.81
N ASN A 239 21.60 14.71 1.18
CA ASN A 239 20.25 15.15 1.55
C ASN A 239 19.23 14.01 1.38
N LEU A 240 19.28 13.30 0.24
CA LEU A 240 18.44 12.15 -0.08
C LEU A 240 18.61 10.99 0.93
N LEU A 241 19.86 10.60 1.21
CA LEU A 241 20.16 9.41 2.00
C LEU A 241 20.09 9.61 3.51
N PHE A 242 20.49 10.78 4.01
CA PHE A 242 20.69 10.99 5.44
C PHE A 242 19.76 12.06 6.00
N HIS A 243 19.69 13.24 5.39
CA HIS A 243 18.92 14.35 5.97
C HIS A 243 17.41 14.06 5.97
N GLN A 244 16.87 13.61 4.83
CA GLN A 244 15.43 13.33 4.70
C GLN A 244 15.03 11.97 5.29
N THR A 245 15.94 11.00 5.28
CA THR A 245 15.67 9.63 5.76
C THR A 245 15.94 9.46 7.26
N ALA A 246 17.13 9.79 7.73
CA ALA A 246 17.51 9.62 9.14
C ALA A 246 16.97 10.77 10.01
N GLY A 247 16.95 12.00 9.47
CA GLY A 247 16.39 13.17 10.17
C GLY A 247 14.91 12.98 10.50
N ARG A 248 14.08 12.56 9.54
CA ARG A 248 12.64 12.29 9.77
C ARG A 248 12.37 11.09 10.67
N ALA A 249 13.26 10.10 10.69
CA ALA A 249 13.11 8.92 11.53
C ALA A 249 13.34 9.21 13.02
N VAL A 250 14.37 10.00 13.34
CA VAL A 250 14.83 10.25 14.72
C VAL A 250 14.26 11.56 15.30
N ASN A 251 14.28 12.65 14.54
CA ASN A 251 13.82 13.97 14.97
C ASN A 251 13.07 14.66 13.83
N ALA A 252 11.79 14.31 13.66
CA ALA A 252 11.01 14.87 12.58
C ALA A 252 10.84 16.38 12.72
N PHE A 253 11.29 17.12 11.71
CA PHE A 253 11.13 18.57 11.60
C PHE A 253 9.66 18.99 11.39
N HIS A 254 8.84 18.10 10.81
CA HIS A 254 7.41 18.25 10.59
C HIS A 254 6.66 16.95 10.96
N HIS A 255 5.40 17.06 11.40
CA HIS A 255 4.55 15.92 11.80
C HIS A 255 5.10 15.07 12.96
N LYS A 256 5.75 15.71 13.93
CA LYS A 256 6.16 15.04 15.18
C LYS A 256 4.93 14.73 16.01
N GLU A 257 4.70 13.46 16.27
CA GLU A 257 3.49 12.96 16.93
C GLU A 257 3.85 11.93 18.01
N PRO A 258 3.02 11.78 19.06
CA PRO A 258 3.32 10.87 20.16
C PRO A 258 3.29 9.40 19.72
N VAL A 259 3.89 8.51 20.53
CA VAL A 259 3.97 7.07 20.22
C VAL A 259 2.59 6.43 20.04
N TYR A 260 1.57 6.92 20.75
CA TYR A 260 0.19 6.42 20.65
C TYR A 260 -0.62 7.01 19.48
N TYR A 261 -0.03 7.84 18.60
CA TYR A 261 -0.71 8.48 17.46
C TYR A 261 -1.47 7.47 16.59
N TYR A 262 -0.83 6.33 16.27
CA TYR A 262 -1.45 5.31 15.44
C TYR A 262 -2.55 4.52 16.15
N CYS A 263 -2.62 4.54 17.49
CA CYS A 263 -3.65 3.84 18.27
C CYS A 263 -5.04 4.41 18.02
N TYR A 264 -5.18 5.74 17.86
CA TYR A 264 -6.45 6.35 17.45
C TYR A 264 -6.55 6.50 15.92
N THR A 265 -5.41 6.71 15.24
CA THR A 265 -5.41 6.94 13.78
C THR A 265 -5.88 5.75 12.97
N VAL A 266 -5.51 4.53 13.37
CA VAL A 266 -5.92 3.31 12.64
C VAL A 266 -7.45 3.17 12.54
N TRP A 267 -8.21 3.66 13.53
CA TRP A 267 -9.66 3.53 13.56
C TRP A 267 -10.36 4.37 12.51
N TYR A 268 -10.02 5.66 12.41
CA TYR A 268 -10.58 6.50 11.35
C TYR A 268 -9.92 6.21 10.01
N ALA A 269 -8.65 5.78 9.99
CA ALA A 269 -7.94 5.55 8.74
C ALA A 269 -8.51 4.34 7.95
N MET A 270 -8.92 3.32 8.69
CA MET A 270 -9.59 2.13 8.16
C MET A 270 -11.12 2.20 8.27
N ALA A 271 -11.70 3.32 8.67
CA ALA A 271 -13.15 3.46 8.78
C ALA A 271 -13.83 3.17 7.42
N PRO A 272 -15.04 2.58 7.43
CA PRO A 272 -15.79 2.13 8.61
C PRO A 272 -15.37 0.72 9.08
N TRP A 273 -14.48 0.04 8.36
CA TRP A 273 -14.19 -1.37 8.58
C TRP A 273 -13.27 -1.65 9.76
N SER A 274 -12.61 -0.63 10.30
CA SER A 274 -11.80 -0.74 11.52
C SER A 274 -12.54 -1.43 12.67
N LEU A 275 -13.83 -1.11 12.86
CA LEU A 275 -14.70 -1.67 13.91
C LEU A 275 -14.96 -3.18 13.77
N ILE A 276 -14.78 -3.74 12.57
CA ILE A 276 -14.92 -5.18 12.32
C ILE A 276 -13.53 -5.81 12.18
N ALA A 277 -12.70 -5.28 11.29
CA ALA A 277 -11.43 -5.87 10.90
C ALA A 277 -10.44 -5.95 12.07
N ILE A 278 -10.29 -4.88 12.86
CA ILE A 278 -9.30 -4.84 13.94
C ILE A 278 -9.69 -5.82 15.07
N PRO A 279 -10.89 -5.75 15.69
CA PRO A 279 -11.24 -6.66 16.77
C PRO A 279 -11.20 -8.14 16.33
N VAL A 280 -11.66 -8.44 15.12
CA VAL A 280 -11.67 -9.81 14.59
C VAL A 280 -10.24 -10.31 14.34
N ALA A 281 -9.39 -9.51 13.71
CA ALA A 281 -8.00 -9.87 13.41
C ALA A 281 -7.22 -10.26 14.68
N PHE A 282 -7.52 -9.65 15.82
CA PHE A 282 -6.86 -9.93 17.09
C PHE A 282 -7.55 -11.00 17.95
N LEU A 283 -8.67 -11.60 17.52
CA LEU A 283 -9.32 -12.70 18.25
C LEU A 283 -8.39 -13.85 18.63
N PRO A 284 -7.42 -14.29 17.80
CA PRO A 284 -6.50 -15.37 18.16
C PRO A 284 -5.60 -15.05 19.36
N LEU A 285 -5.41 -13.77 19.70
CA LEU A 285 -4.62 -13.38 20.89
C LEU A 285 -5.43 -13.46 22.18
N PHE A 286 -6.74 -13.22 22.11
CA PHE A 286 -7.60 -13.12 23.30
C PHE A 286 -8.47 -14.35 23.52
N LYS A 287 -8.72 -15.12 22.46
CA LYS A 287 -9.51 -16.34 22.49
C LYS A 287 -8.64 -17.50 22.03
N ARG A 288 -8.96 -18.73 22.47
CA ARG A 288 -8.33 -19.97 22.00
C ARG A 288 -8.75 -20.30 20.56
N VAL A 289 -8.63 -19.35 19.65
CA VAL A 289 -8.92 -19.49 18.22
C VAL A 289 -7.60 -19.78 17.52
N GLU A 290 -7.49 -20.93 16.88
CA GLU A 290 -6.29 -21.30 16.15
C GLU A 290 -6.13 -20.44 14.89
N ALA A 291 -4.98 -19.77 14.77
CA ALA A 291 -4.58 -19.03 13.58
C ALA A 291 -3.74 -19.91 12.65
N SER A 292 -4.11 -19.97 11.36
CA SER A 292 -3.23 -20.60 10.35
C SER A 292 -1.92 -19.83 10.23
N PRO A 293 -0.87 -20.45 9.66
CA PRO A 293 0.36 -19.75 9.32
C PRO A 293 0.11 -18.49 8.47
N MET A 294 -0.90 -18.50 7.58
CA MET A 294 -1.26 -17.33 6.78
C MET A 294 -1.78 -16.18 7.63
N VAL A 295 -2.75 -16.45 8.52
CA VAL A 295 -3.27 -15.44 9.45
C VAL A 295 -2.14 -14.91 10.33
N ARG A 296 -1.30 -15.80 10.89
CA ARG A 296 -0.13 -15.40 11.68
C ARG A 296 0.81 -14.49 10.91
N PHE A 297 1.04 -14.76 9.62
CA PHE A 297 1.89 -13.91 8.80
C PHE A 297 1.27 -12.54 8.52
N LEU A 298 -0.02 -12.48 8.16
CA LEU A 298 -0.74 -11.21 7.95
C LEU A 298 -0.77 -10.36 9.23
N LEU A 299 -0.99 -10.99 10.38
CA LEU A 299 -0.94 -10.31 11.68
C LEU A 299 0.47 -9.88 12.06
N ALA A 300 1.50 -10.67 11.76
CA ALA A 300 2.89 -10.27 11.94
C ALA A 300 3.18 -9.02 11.12
N VAL A 301 2.77 -8.98 9.84
CA VAL A 301 2.91 -7.79 8.98
C VAL A 301 2.23 -6.57 9.59
N ALA A 302 0.96 -6.71 10.00
CA ALA A 302 0.20 -5.62 10.59
C ALA A 302 0.83 -5.12 11.90
N ALA A 303 1.12 -6.03 12.82
CA ALA A 303 1.58 -5.70 14.16
C ALA A 303 3.01 -5.13 14.17
N SER A 304 3.97 -5.76 13.48
CA SER A 304 5.36 -5.29 13.52
C SER A 304 5.52 -3.94 12.85
N PHE A 305 4.81 -3.70 11.74
CA PHE A 305 4.87 -2.39 11.10
C PHE A 305 4.16 -1.32 11.92
N PHE A 306 2.99 -1.62 12.49
CA PHE A 306 2.29 -0.70 13.38
C PHE A 306 3.16 -0.27 14.56
N VAL A 307 3.83 -1.23 15.22
CA VAL A 307 4.73 -0.96 16.34
C VAL A 307 5.90 -0.09 15.91
N ILE A 308 6.59 -0.45 14.83
CA ILE A 308 7.76 0.30 14.38
C ILE A 308 7.39 1.72 13.95
N MET A 309 6.31 1.88 13.18
CA MET A 309 5.84 3.22 12.79
C MET A 309 5.43 4.05 14.01
N SER A 310 4.87 3.44 15.05
CA SER A 310 4.57 4.13 16.30
C SER A 310 5.81 4.66 17.02
N LEU A 311 6.97 4.00 16.84
CA LEU A 311 8.25 4.42 17.41
C LEU A 311 8.95 5.51 16.57
N VAL A 312 8.64 5.64 15.29
CA VAL A 312 9.21 6.66 14.40
C VAL A 312 8.67 8.06 14.75
N SER A 313 9.53 9.08 14.75
CA SER A 313 9.17 10.45 15.14
C SER A 313 8.10 11.08 14.24
N GLY A 314 8.32 11.06 12.91
CA GLY A 314 7.40 11.64 11.93
C GLY A 314 6.25 10.71 11.58
N LYS A 315 5.01 11.12 11.85
CA LYS A 315 3.82 10.26 11.64
C LYS A 315 2.75 10.99 10.83
N ILE A 316 2.21 10.29 9.85
CA ILE A 316 1.02 10.72 9.11
C ILE A 316 0.16 9.49 8.81
N ALA A 317 -1.17 9.65 8.84
CA ALA A 317 -2.13 8.55 8.74
C ALA A 317 -1.90 7.60 7.55
N VAL A 318 -1.56 8.16 6.38
CA VAL A 318 -1.28 7.40 5.16
C VAL A 318 -0.12 6.41 5.28
N TYR A 319 0.80 6.57 6.24
CA TYR A 319 1.89 5.60 6.40
C TYR A 319 1.39 4.23 6.82
N LEU A 320 0.19 4.11 7.41
CA LEU A 320 -0.41 2.81 7.77
C LEU A 320 -1.02 2.05 6.58
N LEU A 321 -1.04 2.62 5.38
CA LEU A 321 -1.65 2.01 4.19
C LEU A 321 -1.26 0.53 3.96
N PRO A 322 0.00 0.11 4.15
CA PRO A 322 0.40 -1.28 3.90
C PRO A 322 -0.20 -2.32 4.87
N ILE A 323 -0.72 -1.91 6.03
CA ILE A 323 -1.28 -2.86 7.02
C ILE A 323 -2.79 -3.07 6.88
N PHE A 324 -3.48 -2.23 6.11
CA PHE A 324 -4.94 -2.34 5.94
C PHE A 324 -5.32 -3.65 5.27
N GLY A 325 -4.60 -4.04 4.22
CA GLY A 325 -4.84 -5.30 3.52
C GLY A 325 -4.67 -6.52 4.41
N PRO A 326 -3.52 -6.68 5.10
CA PRO A 326 -3.34 -7.75 6.07
C PRO A 326 -4.44 -7.84 7.12
N LEU A 327 -4.91 -6.73 7.69
CA LEU A 327 -5.99 -6.71 8.68
C LEU A 327 -7.35 -7.12 8.09
N CYS A 328 -7.74 -6.57 6.93
CA CYS A 328 -8.99 -6.92 6.25
C CYS A 328 -9.03 -8.39 5.83
N PHE A 329 -7.93 -8.94 5.31
CA PHE A 329 -7.88 -10.32 4.87
C PHE A 329 -7.79 -11.31 6.04
N ALA A 330 -6.98 -11.02 7.07
CA ALA A 330 -6.90 -11.87 8.26
C ALA A 330 -8.27 -11.96 8.98
N SER A 331 -8.96 -10.83 9.12
CA SER A 331 -10.30 -10.81 9.73
C SER A 331 -11.33 -11.60 8.92
N CYS A 332 -11.31 -11.50 7.59
CA CYS A 332 -12.20 -12.30 6.74
C CYS A 332 -11.91 -13.80 6.81
N ILE A 333 -10.64 -14.22 6.93
CA ILE A 333 -10.30 -15.65 7.11
C ILE A 333 -10.90 -16.16 8.43
N LEU A 334 -10.76 -15.40 9.51
CA LEU A 334 -11.29 -15.78 10.82
C LEU A 334 -12.82 -15.80 10.83
N LEU A 335 -13.47 -14.81 10.23
CA LEU A 335 -14.93 -14.79 10.12
C LEU A 335 -15.46 -15.92 9.25
N GLN A 336 -14.78 -16.28 8.16
CA GLN A 336 -15.18 -17.43 7.36
C GLN A 336 -15.16 -18.71 8.20
N ARG A 337 -14.10 -18.96 8.98
CA ARG A 337 -14.04 -20.13 9.87
C ARG A 337 -15.17 -20.13 10.90
N MET A 338 -15.55 -18.96 11.41
CA MET A 338 -16.71 -18.84 12.30
C MET A 338 -18.02 -19.15 11.57
N GLU A 339 -18.18 -18.69 10.32
CA GLU A 339 -19.33 -19.02 9.48
C GLU A 339 -19.41 -20.53 9.19
N ASP A 340 -18.28 -21.15 8.85
CA ASP A 340 -18.17 -22.59 8.60
C ASP A 340 -18.49 -23.39 9.87
N GLY A 341 -18.19 -22.84 11.04
CA GLY A 341 -18.62 -23.35 12.36
C GLY A 341 -20.07 -23.00 12.76
N GLY A 342 -20.88 -22.45 11.86
CA GLY A 342 -22.30 -22.17 12.07
C GLY A 342 -22.64 -20.79 12.65
N SER A 343 -21.67 -19.86 12.76
CA SER A 343 -21.92 -18.52 13.30
C SER A 343 -22.76 -17.66 12.36
N ARG A 344 -24.01 -17.37 12.76
CA ARG A 344 -24.88 -16.41 12.06
C ARG A 344 -24.30 -15.00 12.06
N THR A 345 -23.58 -14.61 13.11
CA THR A 345 -22.93 -13.30 13.21
C THR A 345 -21.91 -13.09 12.10
N ALA A 346 -21.12 -14.12 11.76
CA ALA A 346 -20.16 -14.03 10.66
C ALA A 346 -20.84 -13.79 9.30
N VAL A 347 -21.98 -14.46 9.04
CA VAL A 347 -22.79 -14.23 7.82
C VAL A 347 -23.28 -12.78 7.75
N ILE A 348 -23.75 -12.23 8.86
CA ILE A 348 -24.24 -10.85 8.95
C ILE A 348 -23.08 -9.88 8.70
N LEU A 349 -21.94 -10.06 9.36
CA LEU A 349 -20.76 -9.21 9.19
C LEU A 349 -20.24 -9.25 7.75
N ARG A 350 -20.20 -10.41 7.10
CA ARG A 350 -19.86 -10.51 5.66
C ARG A 350 -20.77 -9.65 4.80
N ARG A 351 -22.08 -9.72 5.04
CA ARG A 351 -23.09 -8.96 4.28
C ARG A 351 -22.95 -7.46 4.53
N ILE A 352 -22.71 -7.04 5.78
CA ILE A 352 -22.44 -5.65 6.13
C ILE A 352 -21.20 -5.15 5.40
N MET A 353 -20.10 -5.91 5.43
CA MET A 353 -18.87 -5.62 4.72
C MET A 353 -19.10 -5.45 3.21
N LEU A 354 -19.79 -6.41 2.59
CA LEU A 354 -20.08 -6.39 1.17
C LEU A 354 -20.98 -5.21 0.77
N TRP A 355 -22.17 -5.11 1.35
CA TRP A 355 -23.17 -4.12 0.97
C TRP A 355 -22.80 -2.70 1.41
N GLY A 356 -22.18 -2.54 2.58
CA GLY A 356 -21.69 -1.23 3.00
C GLY A 356 -20.55 -0.73 2.11
N SER A 357 -19.68 -1.62 1.60
CA SER A 357 -18.65 -1.22 0.63
C SER A 357 -19.27 -0.76 -0.69
N LEU A 358 -20.28 -1.49 -1.18
CA LEU A 358 -21.02 -1.09 -2.39
C LEU A 358 -21.74 0.25 -2.22
N LEU A 359 -22.32 0.49 -1.03
CA LEU A 359 -22.95 1.77 -0.70
C LEU A 359 -21.92 2.92 -0.69
N ILE A 360 -20.73 2.70 -0.12
CA ILE A 360 -19.65 3.71 -0.12
C ILE A 360 -19.18 4.03 -1.53
N LEU A 361 -18.97 3.02 -2.38
CA LEU A 361 -18.57 3.25 -3.77
C LEU A 361 -19.68 3.95 -4.58
N ALA A 362 -20.95 3.59 -4.35
CA ALA A 362 -22.07 4.28 -4.96
C ALA A 362 -22.18 5.74 -4.48
N ALA A 363 -21.93 6.01 -3.20
CA ALA A 363 -21.86 7.37 -2.68
C ALA A 363 -20.70 8.16 -3.32
N ALA A 364 -19.52 7.54 -3.46
CA ALA A 364 -18.39 8.17 -4.15
C ALA A 364 -18.72 8.52 -5.61
N PHE A 365 -19.44 7.64 -6.32
CA PHE A 365 -19.94 7.92 -7.67
C PHE A 365 -20.87 9.14 -7.71
N VAL A 366 -21.86 9.20 -6.81
CA VAL A 366 -22.80 10.33 -6.71
C VAL A 366 -22.08 11.63 -6.35
N ILE A 367 -21.17 11.59 -5.37
CA ILE A 367 -20.37 12.76 -4.97
C ILE A 367 -19.52 13.24 -6.14
N GLY A 368 -18.87 12.34 -6.88
CA GLY A 368 -18.07 12.70 -8.05
C GLY A 368 -18.88 13.36 -9.17
N LEU A 369 -20.15 12.96 -9.33
CA LEU A 369 -21.05 13.58 -10.32
C LEU A 369 -21.51 14.99 -9.91
N PHE A 370 -21.92 15.17 -8.67
CA PHE A 370 -22.65 16.38 -8.23
C PHE A 370 -21.81 17.37 -7.42
N PHE A 371 -20.69 16.95 -6.82
CA PHE A 371 -19.90 17.76 -5.89
C PHE A 371 -18.39 17.68 -6.17
N PRO A 372 -17.89 17.96 -7.39
CA PRO A 372 -16.49 17.71 -7.78
C PRO A 372 -15.43 18.39 -6.91
N GLY A 373 -15.71 19.55 -6.31
CA GLY A 373 -14.79 20.30 -5.46
C GLY A 373 -14.75 19.88 -3.98
N TRP A 374 -15.48 18.84 -3.58
CA TRP A 374 -15.65 18.44 -2.16
C TRP A 374 -14.33 18.14 -1.44
N LEU A 375 -13.33 17.59 -2.15
CA LEU A 375 -12.04 17.24 -1.55
C LEU A 375 -11.23 18.48 -1.16
N ASN A 376 -11.35 19.58 -1.90
CA ASN A 376 -10.68 20.85 -1.60
C ASN A 376 -11.22 21.50 -0.32
N SER A 377 -12.39 21.07 0.16
CA SER A 377 -13.00 21.55 1.40
C SER A 377 -12.54 20.76 2.63
N LEU A 378 -11.85 19.63 2.44
CA LEU A 378 -11.49 18.66 3.49
C LEU A 378 -9.97 18.57 3.75
N LEU A 379 -9.14 19.12 2.87
CA LEU A 379 -7.67 19.15 2.94
C LEU A 379 -7.20 20.59 2.98
#